data_AF-A0A660NFL0-F1
#
_entry.id   AF-A0A660NFL0-F1
#
_cell.length_a   1.000
_cell.length_b   1.000
_cell.length_c   1.000
_cell.angle_alpha   90.00
_cell.angle_beta   90.00
_cell.angle_gamma   90.00
#
_symmetry.space_group_name_H-M   'P 1'
#
loop_
_entity.id
_entity.type
_entity.pdbx_description
1 polymer ?
#
loop_
_entity_poly.entity_id
_entity_poly.type
_entity_poly.pdbx_seq_one_letter_code
_entity_poly.pdbx_strand_id
1 'polypeptide(L)'
;MNTLQSTEILETIRMVSDQNFDVRTITIGIDLHDCISPDIHTLNQNIYNKITRIGKDLVATAQHLSAKYGVPIVNQRISVTPIAQIAAATGADSYVSIAQTLDKAAKAIGVSFIGGFSALVQKGMSPADETLIRSIPEAMQTTDIVCSSINIGSTRAGINMDAVKLAGEIIKQTAN
;
A
#
# COMPACT_ATOMS: atom_id res chain seq x y z
N MET A 1 10.37 31.00 -3.33
CA MET A 1 10.48 29.91 -4.34
C MET A 1 11.93 29.47 -4.34
N ASN A 2 12.24 28.42 -3.60
CA ASN A 2 13.62 27.95 -3.43
C ASN A 2 14.10 27.31 -4.72
N THR A 3 14.97 28.04 -5.43
CA THR A 3 16.02 27.49 -6.27
C THR A 3 16.76 26.42 -5.47
N LEU A 4 16.50 25.14 -5.75
CA LEU A 4 17.54 24.12 -5.64
C LEU A 4 18.73 24.69 -6.41
N GLN A 5 19.79 25.08 -5.69
CA GLN A 5 20.90 25.78 -6.35
C GLN A 5 21.53 24.81 -7.33
N SER A 6 21.75 25.25 -8.58
CA SER A 6 22.31 24.40 -9.64
C SER A 6 23.58 23.65 -9.22
N THR A 7 24.31 24.20 -8.24
CA THR A 7 25.44 23.57 -7.57
C THR A 7 25.07 22.25 -6.88
N GLU A 8 23.98 22.18 -6.10
CA GLU A 8 23.52 20.95 -5.43
C GLU A 8 23.13 19.86 -6.43
N ILE A 9 22.50 20.25 -7.56
CA ILE A 9 22.16 19.32 -8.65
C ILE A 9 23.45 18.78 -9.29
N LEU A 10 24.42 19.64 -9.58
CA LEU A 10 25.70 19.25 -10.18
C LEU A 10 26.54 18.37 -9.24
N GLU A 11 26.52 18.66 -7.94
CA GLU A 11 27.20 17.87 -6.91
C GLU A 11 26.55 16.48 -6.77
N THR A 12 25.22 16.42 -6.77
CA THR A 12 24.48 15.14 -6.77
C THR A 12 24.79 14.31 -8.01
N ILE A 13 24.87 14.91 -9.20
CA ILE A 13 25.23 14.21 -10.44
C ILE A 13 26.65 13.65 -10.35
N ARG A 14 27.61 14.40 -9.79
CA ARG A 14 28.98 13.90 -9.56
C ARG A 14 29.00 12.73 -8.59
N MET A 15 28.32 12.85 -7.45
CA MET A 15 28.21 11.77 -6.47
C MET A 15 27.61 10.49 -7.06
N VAL A 16 26.55 10.62 -7.88
CA VAL A 16 25.89 9.50 -8.55
C VAL A 16 26.79 8.86 -9.62
N SER A 17 27.63 9.64 -10.29
CA SER A 17 28.58 9.13 -11.28
C SER A 17 29.78 8.44 -10.64
N ASP A 18 30.25 8.96 -9.49
CA ASP A 18 31.47 8.50 -8.82
C ASP A 18 31.20 7.39 -7.78
N GLN A 19 29.94 7.19 -7.37
CA GLN A 19 29.53 6.16 -6.41
C GLN A 19 28.34 5.35 -6.96
N ASN A 20 28.37 4.03 -6.77
CA ASN A 20 27.35 3.09 -7.28
C ASN A 20 26.04 3.15 -6.47
N PHE A 21 25.31 4.24 -6.58
CA PHE A 21 24.01 4.40 -5.91
C PHE A 21 22.90 3.62 -6.61
N ASP A 22 21.94 3.14 -5.82
CA ASP A 22 20.68 2.54 -6.28
C ASP A 22 19.47 3.14 -5.57
N VAL A 23 18.33 3.18 -6.25
CA VAL A 23 17.05 3.57 -5.66
C VAL A 23 16.29 2.30 -5.27
N ARG A 24 16.17 2.06 -3.96
CA ARG A 24 15.48 0.87 -3.45
C ARG A 24 14.01 0.78 -3.89
N THR A 25 13.28 1.89 -3.87
CA THR A 25 11.86 1.92 -4.25
C THR A 25 11.39 3.31 -4.64
N ILE A 26 10.46 3.38 -5.58
CA ILE A 26 9.57 4.52 -5.79
C ILE A 26 8.18 4.10 -5.37
N THR A 27 7.53 4.88 -4.49
CA THR A 27 6.19 4.56 -4.00
C THR A 27 5.24 5.72 -4.30
N ILE A 28 4.10 5.44 -4.93
CA ILE A 28 3.00 6.39 -5.05
C ILE A 28 1.95 6.08 -3.97
N GLY A 29 1.59 7.11 -3.20
CA GLY A 29 0.45 7.06 -2.28
C GLY A 29 -0.84 7.48 -2.99
N ILE A 30 -1.88 6.65 -2.92
CA ILE A 30 -3.19 6.93 -3.52
C ILE A 30 -4.25 6.98 -2.42
N ASP A 31 -4.86 8.16 -2.27
CA ASP A 31 -6.01 8.32 -1.40
C ASP A 31 -7.24 7.62 -1.99
N LEU A 32 -8.00 6.87 -1.20
CA LEU A 32 -9.19 6.13 -1.63
C LEU A 32 -10.49 6.62 -0.98
N HIS A 33 -10.49 7.72 -0.22
CA HIS A 33 -11.70 8.20 0.47
C HIS A 33 -12.83 8.58 -0.51
N ASP A 34 -12.51 9.03 -1.72
CA ASP A 34 -13.50 9.30 -2.78
C ASP A 34 -14.06 8.03 -3.44
N CYS A 35 -13.52 6.86 -3.14
CA CYS A 35 -13.98 5.57 -3.66
C CYS A 35 -15.07 4.93 -2.77
N ILE A 36 -15.30 5.49 -1.58
CA ILE A 36 -16.22 4.95 -0.56
C ILE A 36 -17.62 4.77 -1.14
N SER A 37 -18.18 3.58 -0.91
CA SER A 37 -19.53 3.20 -1.30
C SER A 37 -20.08 2.21 -0.27
N PRO A 38 -21.40 2.23 0.04
CA PRO A 38 -22.03 1.21 0.86
C PRO A 38 -22.08 -0.16 0.16
N ASP A 39 -22.08 -0.19 -1.17
CA ASP A 39 -21.92 -1.43 -1.94
C ASP A 39 -20.45 -1.74 -2.19
N ILE A 40 -20.01 -2.93 -1.76
CA ILE A 40 -18.62 -3.41 -1.88
C ILE A 40 -18.21 -3.61 -3.34
N HIS A 41 -19.14 -3.97 -4.23
CA HIS A 41 -18.82 -4.13 -5.65
C HIS A 41 -18.50 -2.78 -6.31
N THR A 42 -19.31 -1.77 -6.00
CA THR A 42 -19.06 -0.39 -6.42
C THR A 42 -17.75 0.15 -5.84
N LEU A 43 -17.48 -0.10 -4.55
CA LEU A 43 -16.20 0.26 -3.93
C LEU A 43 -15.01 -0.37 -4.68
N ASN A 44 -15.08 -1.67 -4.96
CA ASN A 44 -14.05 -2.39 -5.70
C ASN A 44 -13.81 -1.79 -7.10
N GLN A 45 -14.89 -1.49 -7.82
CA GLN A 45 -14.76 -0.89 -9.15
C GLN A 45 -14.10 0.50 -9.08
N ASN A 46 -14.47 1.32 -8.10
CA ASN A 46 -13.89 2.64 -7.89
C ASN A 46 -12.38 2.55 -7.57
N ILE A 47 -12.01 1.64 -6.67
CA ILE A 47 -10.60 1.38 -6.29
C ILE A 47 -9.79 0.98 -7.53
N TYR A 48 -10.26 0.00 -8.30
CA TYR A 48 -9.58 -0.47 -9.50
C TYR A 48 -9.37 0.67 -10.51
N ASN A 49 -10.43 1.41 -10.81
CA ASN A 49 -10.40 2.52 -11.76
C ASN A 49 -9.44 3.62 -11.32
N LYS A 50 -9.44 3.97 -10.02
CA LYS A 50 -8.58 5.04 -9.50
C LYS A 50 -7.10 4.64 -9.50
N ILE A 51 -6.79 3.44 -9.02
CA ILE A 51 -5.40 2.94 -8.96
C ILE A 51 -4.82 2.83 -10.37
N THR A 52 -5.53 2.18 -11.29
CA THR A 52 -5.05 2.02 -12.68
C THR A 52 -4.90 3.36 -13.39
N ARG A 53 -5.83 4.32 -13.19
CA ARG A 53 -5.74 5.65 -13.78
C ARG A 53 -4.53 6.45 -13.29
N ILE A 54 -4.23 6.40 -11.99
CA ILE A 54 -3.13 7.18 -11.39
C ILE A 54 -1.79 6.50 -11.63
N GLY A 55 -1.72 5.17 -11.52
CA GLY A 55 -0.47 4.41 -11.59
C GLY A 55 -0.01 4.04 -13.00
N LYS A 56 -0.82 4.23 -14.05
CA LYS A 56 -0.54 3.75 -15.42
C LYS A 56 0.86 4.04 -15.96
N ASP A 57 1.45 5.19 -15.62
CA ASP A 57 2.74 5.64 -16.16
C ASP A 57 3.92 5.38 -15.21
N LEU A 58 3.68 4.81 -14.01
CA LEU A 58 4.69 4.67 -12.96
C LEU A 58 5.89 3.82 -13.41
N VAL A 59 5.63 2.64 -13.97
CA VAL A 59 6.69 1.71 -14.40
C VAL A 59 7.47 2.29 -15.58
N ALA A 60 6.78 2.82 -16.59
CA ALA A 60 7.40 3.43 -17.76
C ALA A 60 8.27 4.64 -17.36
N THR A 61 7.76 5.49 -16.46
CA THR A 61 8.51 6.64 -15.95
C THR A 61 9.73 6.20 -15.15
N ALA A 62 9.60 5.20 -14.29
CA ALA A 62 10.74 4.66 -13.54
C ALA A 62 11.82 4.09 -14.48
N GLN A 63 11.45 3.33 -15.51
CA GLN A 63 12.40 2.81 -16.49
C GLN A 63 13.09 3.93 -17.27
N HIS A 64 12.35 4.96 -17.69
CA HIS A 64 12.91 6.12 -18.38
C HIS A 64 13.92 6.88 -17.50
N LEU A 65 13.59 7.11 -16.22
CA LEU A 65 14.49 7.76 -15.27
C LEU A 65 15.73 6.93 -15.02
N SER A 66 15.58 5.61 -14.84
CA SER A 66 16.71 4.70 -14.64
C SER A 66 17.68 4.74 -15.82
N ALA A 67 17.17 4.69 -17.05
CA ALA A 67 17.99 4.78 -18.26
C ALA A 67 18.65 6.16 -18.43
N LYS A 68 17.94 7.25 -18.10
CA LYS A 68 18.45 8.62 -18.24
C LYS A 68 19.57 8.96 -17.27
N TYR A 69 19.48 8.49 -16.03
CA TYR A 69 20.43 8.84 -14.97
C TYR A 69 21.45 7.74 -14.68
N GLY A 70 21.32 6.56 -15.30
CA GLY A 70 22.21 5.43 -15.07
C GLY A 70 22.08 4.80 -13.68
N VAL A 71 21.03 5.15 -12.92
CA VAL A 71 20.78 4.66 -11.56
C VAL A 71 19.69 3.59 -11.59
N PRO A 72 19.95 2.37 -11.11
CA PRO A 72 18.94 1.31 -11.06
C PRO A 72 17.83 1.67 -10.07
N ILE A 73 16.58 1.49 -10.49
CA ILE A 73 15.40 1.59 -9.61
C ILE A 73 14.87 0.18 -9.39
N VAL A 74 15.02 -0.33 -8.16
CA VAL A 74 14.79 -1.75 -7.86
C VAL A 74 13.31 -2.10 -7.76
N ASN A 75 12.49 -1.24 -7.17
CA ASN A 75 11.06 -1.51 -6.95
C ASN A 75 10.18 -0.31 -7.32
N GLN A 76 8.97 -0.60 -7.80
CA GLN A 76 7.88 0.35 -7.92
C GLN A 76 6.71 -0.16 -7.07
N ARG A 77 6.20 0.68 -6.18
CA ARG A 77 5.18 0.30 -5.20
C ARG A 77 4.02 1.28 -5.19
N ILE A 78 2.87 0.80 -4.75
CA ILE A 78 1.71 1.63 -4.44
C ILE A 78 1.39 1.46 -2.97
N SER A 79 1.04 2.55 -2.29
CA SER A 79 0.39 2.50 -0.99
C SER A 79 -0.97 3.18 -1.08
N VAL A 80 -1.97 2.62 -0.39
CA VAL A 80 -3.32 3.17 -0.38
C VAL A 80 -3.78 3.52 1.03
N THR A 81 -4.86 4.29 1.12
CA THR A 81 -5.60 4.52 2.37
C THR A 81 -5.90 3.18 3.06
N PRO A 82 -5.72 3.06 4.40
CA PRO A 82 -6.03 1.83 5.12
C PRO A 82 -7.43 1.31 4.78
N ILE A 83 -7.49 0.10 4.21
CA ILE A 83 -8.76 -0.45 3.69
C ILE A 83 -9.84 -0.51 4.77
N ALA A 84 -9.50 -0.73 6.05
CA ALA A 84 -10.48 -0.74 7.14
C ALA A 84 -11.29 0.57 7.22
N GLN A 85 -10.68 1.72 6.90
CA GLN A 85 -11.34 3.03 6.98
C GLN A 85 -12.39 3.22 5.88
N ILE A 86 -12.09 2.77 4.66
CA ILE A 86 -13.01 2.94 3.52
C ILE A 86 -14.04 1.81 3.44
N ALA A 87 -13.66 0.60 3.85
CA ALA A 87 -14.51 -0.57 3.82
C ALA A 87 -15.55 -0.56 4.94
N ALA A 88 -15.33 0.21 6.02
CA ALA A 88 -16.29 0.39 7.11
C ALA A 88 -17.68 0.83 6.64
N ALA A 89 -17.79 1.56 5.53
CA ALA A 89 -19.05 1.99 4.96
C ALA A 89 -19.90 0.84 4.37
N THR A 90 -19.27 -0.30 4.06
CA THR A 90 -19.93 -1.43 3.38
C THR A 90 -20.72 -2.33 4.33
N GLY A 91 -20.31 -2.42 5.59
CA GLY A 91 -20.86 -3.39 6.54
C GLY A 91 -20.67 -4.86 6.12
N ALA A 92 -19.74 -5.15 5.21
CA ALA A 92 -19.45 -6.51 4.76
C ALA A 92 -18.71 -7.32 5.83
N ASP A 93 -18.93 -8.64 5.85
CA ASP A 93 -18.28 -9.56 6.79
C ASP A 93 -16.87 -9.99 6.37
N SER A 94 -16.44 -9.65 5.15
CA SER A 94 -15.11 -9.96 4.61
C SER A 94 -14.67 -8.93 3.58
N TYR A 95 -13.38 -8.60 3.62
CA TYR A 95 -12.75 -7.65 2.70
C TYR A 95 -11.80 -8.31 1.69
N VAL A 96 -11.85 -9.62 1.55
CA VAL A 96 -11.01 -10.39 0.61
C VAL A 96 -11.22 -9.91 -0.83
N SER A 97 -12.45 -9.56 -1.23
CA SER A 97 -12.72 -9.02 -2.57
C SER A 97 -12.00 -7.71 -2.85
N ILE A 98 -11.78 -6.88 -1.82
CA ILE A 98 -11.01 -5.64 -1.92
C ILE A 98 -9.53 -5.98 -2.13
N ALA A 99 -8.99 -6.95 -1.39
CA ALA A 99 -7.61 -7.41 -1.59
C ALA A 99 -7.38 -7.92 -3.03
N GLN A 100 -8.28 -8.77 -3.54
CA GLN A 100 -8.24 -9.25 -4.92
C GLN A 100 -8.30 -8.10 -5.94
N THR A 101 -9.07 -7.06 -5.64
CA THR A 101 -9.16 -5.86 -6.47
C THR A 101 -7.86 -5.06 -6.48
N LEU A 102 -7.21 -4.89 -5.32
CA LEU A 102 -5.90 -4.25 -5.21
C LEU A 102 -4.84 -5.04 -6.00
N ASP A 103 -4.83 -6.36 -5.86
CA ASP A 103 -3.93 -7.26 -6.58
C ASP A 103 -4.09 -7.13 -8.09
N LYS A 104 -5.35 -7.18 -8.57
CA LYS A 104 -5.67 -7.00 -9.99
C LYS A 104 -5.22 -5.65 -10.51
N ALA A 105 -5.45 -4.57 -9.76
CA ALA A 105 -5.04 -3.22 -10.17
C ALA A 105 -3.52 -3.07 -10.22
N ALA A 106 -2.81 -3.63 -9.23
CA ALA A 106 -1.36 -3.59 -9.16
C ALA A 106 -0.70 -4.41 -10.29
N LYS A 107 -1.23 -5.61 -10.59
CA LYS A 107 -0.80 -6.43 -11.73
C LYS A 107 -1.05 -5.73 -13.06
N ALA A 108 -2.16 -5.03 -13.22
CA ALA A 108 -2.47 -4.28 -14.44
C ALA A 108 -1.48 -3.13 -14.71
N ILE A 109 -0.90 -2.53 -13.66
CA ILE A 109 0.12 -1.49 -13.78
C ILE A 109 1.53 -2.09 -13.95
N GLY A 110 1.76 -3.29 -13.40
CA GLY A 110 3.07 -3.94 -13.37
C GLY A 110 3.97 -3.48 -12.22
N VAL A 111 3.38 -3.08 -11.09
CA VAL A 111 4.14 -2.73 -9.87
C VAL A 111 4.56 -3.96 -9.09
N SER A 112 5.60 -3.84 -8.27
CA SER A 112 6.14 -4.93 -7.46
C SER A 112 5.21 -5.29 -6.30
N PHE A 113 4.66 -4.30 -5.60
CA PHE A 113 3.79 -4.49 -4.43
C PHE A 113 2.78 -3.36 -4.28
N ILE A 114 1.62 -3.70 -3.72
CA ILE A 114 0.62 -2.74 -3.25
C ILE A 114 0.33 -2.92 -1.77
N GLY A 115 0.61 -1.90 -0.97
CA GLY A 115 0.33 -1.87 0.47
C GLY A 115 -0.92 -1.06 0.78
N GLY A 116 -1.52 -1.32 1.94
CA GLY A 116 -2.66 -0.54 2.44
C GLY A 116 -3.88 -1.39 2.78
N PHE A 117 -3.82 -2.72 2.58
CA PHE A 117 -4.75 -3.65 3.20
C PHE A 117 -4.49 -3.68 4.72
N SER A 118 -4.91 -2.61 5.39
CA SER A 118 -4.39 -2.25 6.70
C SER A 118 -5.46 -1.74 7.65
N ALA A 119 -5.24 -1.95 8.94
CA ALA A 119 -6.07 -1.44 10.04
C ALA A 119 -5.21 -0.70 11.09
N LEU A 120 -5.79 0.33 11.71
CA LEU A 120 -5.13 1.18 12.71
C LEU A 120 -5.85 1.06 14.05
N VAL A 121 -5.39 0.14 14.89
CA VAL A 121 -6.14 -0.37 16.05
C VAL A 121 -5.53 -0.01 17.40
N GLN A 122 -4.51 0.84 17.39
CA GLN A 122 -3.78 1.27 18.59
C GLN A 122 -4.64 1.97 19.67
N LYS A 123 -5.84 2.45 19.33
CA LYS A 123 -6.79 3.10 20.27
C LYS A 123 -8.04 2.26 20.54
N GLY A 124 -8.05 1.01 20.11
CA GLY A 124 -9.24 0.16 20.07
C GLY A 124 -9.54 -0.29 18.64
N MET A 125 -10.29 -1.37 18.50
CA MET A 125 -10.74 -1.92 17.21
C MET A 125 -12.19 -1.51 16.96
N SER A 126 -12.47 -0.97 15.78
CA SER A 126 -13.83 -0.92 15.25
C SER A 126 -14.22 -2.29 14.66
N PRO A 127 -15.53 -2.56 14.44
CA PRO A 127 -15.96 -3.78 13.75
C PRO A 127 -15.32 -3.95 12.38
N ALA A 128 -15.08 -2.84 11.67
CA ALA A 128 -14.41 -2.87 10.37
C ALA A 128 -12.93 -3.24 10.50
N ASP A 129 -12.23 -2.75 11.52
CA ASP A 129 -10.83 -3.13 11.77
C ASP A 129 -10.70 -4.63 12.05
N GLU A 130 -11.58 -5.17 12.89
CA GLU A 130 -11.59 -6.60 13.22
C GLU A 130 -11.90 -7.44 11.98
N THR A 131 -12.88 -7.02 11.17
CA THR A 131 -13.21 -7.67 9.89
C THR A 131 -12.02 -7.69 8.94
N LEU A 132 -11.29 -6.58 8.83
CA LEU A 132 -10.08 -6.53 8.01
C LEU A 132 -9.02 -7.50 8.53
N ILE A 133 -8.73 -7.48 9.83
CA ILE A 133 -7.70 -8.32 10.45
C ILE A 133 -8.03 -9.81 10.23
N ARG A 134 -9.30 -10.20 10.40
CA ARG A 134 -9.78 -11.57 10.17
C ARG A 134 -9.77 -11.97 8.69
N SER A 135 -9.84 -11.01 7.77
CA SER A 135 -9.75 -11.25 6.33
C SER A 135 -8.32 -11.48 5.83
N ILE A 136 -7.29 -11.18 6.63
CA ILE A 136 -5.88 -11.25 6.20
C ILE A 136 -5.46 -12.64 5.73
N PRO A 137 -5.74 -13.75 6.43
CA PRO A 137 -5.25 -15.07 6.01
C PRO A 137 -5.73 -15.44 4.60
N GLU A 138 -7.02 -15.30 4.34
CA GLU A 138 -7.62 -15.58 3.02
C GLU A 138 -7.16 -14.58 1.95
N ALA A 139 -7.05 -13.29 2.31
CA ALA A 139 -6.55 -12.27 1.39
C ALA A 139 -5.10 -12.56 0.94
N MET A 140 -4.21 -12.93 1.85
CA MET A 140 -2.81 -13.26 1.51
C MET A 140 -2.69 -14.58 0.75
N GLN A 141 -3.63 -15.52 0.91
CA GLN A 141 -3.66 -16.75 0.12
C GLN A 141 -4.17 -16.54 -1.30
N THR A 142 -5.06 -15.56 -1.51
CA THR A 142 -5.73 -15.31 -2.80
C THR A 142 -5.12 -14.17 -3.62
N THR A 143 -4.04 -13.55 -3.13
CA THR A 143 -3.35 -12.44 -3.80
C THR A 143 -1.85 -12.66 -3.80
N ASP A 144 -1.15 -12.09 -4.78
CA ASP A 144 0.29 -12.33 -4.97
C ASP A 144 1.14 -11.15 -4.49
N ILE A 145 0.67 -9.92 -4.72
CA ILE A 145 1.49 -8.70 -4.54
C ILE A 145 0.87 -7.70 -3.56
N VAL A 146 -0.22 -8.06 -2.90
CA VAL A 146 -0.83 -7.24 -1.85
C VAL A 146 -0.08 -7.43 -0.53
N CYS A 147 0.21 -6.34 0.15
CA CYS A 147 0.79 -6.35 1.48
C CYS A 147 -0.22 -5.85 2.51
N SER A 148 -0.35 -6.63 3.59
CA SER A 148 -1.16 -6.27 4.76
C SER A 148 -0.32 -5.65 5.88
N SER A 149 -0.92 -4.78 6.69
CA SER A 149 -0.29 -4.29 7.92
C SER A 149 -1.31 -3.90 8.99
N ILE A 150 -0.98 -4.13 10.26
CA ILE A 150 -1.83 -3.78 11.39
C ILE A 150 -1.03 -2.91 12.35
N ASN A 151 -1.52 -1.71 12.65
CA ASN A 151 -0.91 -0.88 13.67
C ASN A 151 -1.57 -1.12 15.04
N ILE A 152 -0.89 -1.88 15.90
CA ILE A 152 -1.40 -2.31 17.21
C ILE A 152 -1.01 -1.38 18.38
N GLY A 153 -0.13 -0.42 18.15
CA GLY A 153 0.37 0.45 19.23
C GLY A 153 0.89 1.79 18.74
N SER A 154 1.07 2.72 19.68
CA SER A 154 1.78 3.97 19.48
C SER A 154 2.26 4.52 20.81
N THR A 155 3.35 5.28 20.84
CA THR A 155 3.85 5.92 22.07
C THR A 155 2.77 6.77 22.77
N ARG A 156 1.87 7.37 21.99
CA ARG A 156 0.79 8.23 22.51
C ARG A 156 -0.39 7.45 23.09
N ALA A 157 -0.78 6.32 22.49
CA ALA A 157 -1.97 5.56 22.89
C ALA A 157 -1.64 4.31 23.72
N GLY A 158 -0.36 3.97 23.86
CA GLY A 158 0.06 2.67 24.40
C GLY A 158 -0.08 1.55 23.38
N ILE A 159 -0.29 0.34 23.87
CA ILE A 159 -0.40 -0.88 23.07
C ILE A 159 -1.77 -1.49 23.30
N ASN A 160 -2.47 -1.80 22.21
CA ASN A 160 -3.73 -2.55 22.27
C ASN A 160 -3.42 -4.05 22.38
N MET A 161 -3.49 -4.60 23.60
CA MET A 161 -3.17 -6.01 23.87
C MET A 161 -4.18 -6.99 23.27
N ASP A 162 -5.44 -6.58 23.10
CA ASP A 162 -6.45 -7.41 22.42
C ASP A 162 -6.10 -7.58 20.94
N ALA A 163 -5.67 -6.49 20.29
CA ALA A 163 -5.17 -6.54 18.93
C ALA A 163 -3.86 -7.33 18.80
N VAL A 164 -2.97 -7.29 19.81
CA VAL A 164 -1.75 -8.13 19.84
C VAL A 164 -2.11 -9.61 19.84
N LYS A 165 -3.04 -10.03 20.71
CA LYS A 165 -3.50 -11.42 20.78
C LYS A 165 -4.09 -11.87 19.44
N LEU A 166 -5.00 -11.07 18.89
CA LEU A 166 -5.62 -11.36 17.59
C LEU A 166 -4.57 -11.46 16.47
N ALA A 167 -3.63 -10.51 16.40
CA ALA A 167 -2.57 -10.53 15.40
C ALA A 167 -1.70 -11.79 15.48
N GLY A 168 -1.39 -12.27 16.70
CA GLY A 168 -0.66 -13.52 16.90
C GLY A 168 -1.39 -14.74 16.33
N GLU A 169 -2.71 -14.82 16.53
CA GLU A 169 -3.55 -15.87 15.96
C GLU A 169 -3.60 -15.79 14.42
N ILE A 170 -3.77 -14.57 13.88
CA ILE A 170 -3.82 -14.32 12.44
C ILE A 170 -2.50 -14.64 11.75
N ILE A 171 -1.35 -14.30 12.35
CA ILE A 171 -0.03 -14.66 11.79
C ILE A 171 0.09 -16.17 11.62
N LYS A 172 -0.32 -16.95 12.64
CA LYS A 172 -0.30 -18.42 12.56
C LYS A 172 -1.24 -18.95 11.49
N GLN A 173 -2.43 -18.36 11.34
CA GLN A 173 -3.39 -18.75 10.31
C GLN A 173 -2.89 -18.40 8.90
N THR A 174 -2.19 -17.28 8.74
CA THR A 174 -1.65 -16.82 7.44
C THR A 174 -0.47 -17.67 6.97
N ALA A 175 0.24 -18.32 7.90
CA ALA A 175 1.40 -19.16 7.58
C ALA A 175 1.05 -20.61 7.19
N ASN A 176 -0.20 -21.04 7.39
CA ASN A 176 -0.68 -22.39 7.08
C ASN A 176 -1.41 -22.41 5.73
#